data_AF-A0A518BSZ8-F1
#
_entry.id   AF-A0A518BSZ8-F1
#
_cell.length_a   1.000
_cell.length_b   1.000
_cell.length_c   1.000
_cell.angle_alpha   90.00
_cell.angle_beta   90.00
_cell.angle_gamma   90.00
#
_symmetry.space_group_name_H-M   'P 1'
#
loop_
_entity.id
_entity.type
_entity.pdbx_description
1 polymer ?
#
loop_
_entity_poly.entity_id
_entity_poly.type
_entity_poly.pdbx_seq_one_letter_code
_entity_poly.pdbx_strand_id
1 'polypeptide(L)'
;MEKFTFPSAAVAAELVPNFVEARLHTDGRVNIDRIQGLQRDLAGTVANPYYVVVDPATGERLGEGPYMSAQKFAQFLQDARS
;
A
#
# COMPACT_ATOMS: atom_id res chain seq x y z
N MET A 1 11.69 -5.58 5.72
CA MET A 1 10.99 -6.41 4.72
C MET A 1 10.60 -5.60 3.47
N GLU A 2 10.00 -4.41 3.61
CA GLU A 2 9.74 -3.50 2.46
C GLU A 2 11.00 -3.04 1.70
N LYS A 3 12.15 -3.00 2.38
CA LYS A 3 13.47 -2.63 1.82
C LYS A 3 13.88 -3.44 0.57
N PHE A 4 13.27 -4.60 0.32
CA PHE A 4 13.56 -5.44 -0.84
C PHE A 4 12.43 -5.45 -1.89
N THR A 5 11.25 -4.95 -1.55
CA THR A 5 10.05 -4.99 -2.41
C THR A 5 9.96 -3.71 -3.25
N PHE A 6 9.91 -2.54 -2.61
CA PHE A 6 9.75 -1.25 -3.31
C PHE A 6 10.92 -0.85 -4.22
N PRO A 7 12.20 -1.09 -3.86
CA PRO A 7 13.31 -0.75 -4.74
C PRO A 7 13.45 -1.67 -5.95
N SER A 8 12.65 -2.75 -6.06
CA SER A 8 12.77 -3.68 -7.17
C SER A 8 12.28 -3.05 -8.48
N ALA A 9 13.00 -3.30 -9.58
CA ALA A 9 12.64 -2.78 -10.89
C ALA A 9 11.24 -3.22 -11.34
N ALA A 10 10.84 -4.44 -11.00
CA ALA A 10 9.51 -4.97 -11.34
C ALA A 10 8.38 -4.19 -10.65
N VAL A 11 8.55 -3.83 -9.37
CA VAL A 11 7.56 -3.01 -8.65
C VAL A 11 7.59 -1.58 -9.15
N ALA A 12 8.78 -1.01 -9.39
CA ALA A 12 8.90 0.36 -9.89
C ALA A 12 8.25 0.56 -11.26
N ALA A 13 8.35 -0.45 -12.15
CA ALA A 13 7.74 -0.42 -13.48
C ALA A 13 6.20 -0.32 -13.45
N GLU A 14 5.56 -0.87 -12.41
CA GLU A 14 4.11 -0.77 -12.24
C GLU A 14 3.71 0.42 -11.37
N LEU A 15 4.41 0.65 -10.26
CA LEU A 15 4.04 1.63 -9.24
C LEU A 15 4.19 3.08 -9.73
N VAL A 16 5.35 3.44 -10.28
CA VAL A 16 5.68 4.85 -10.61
C VAL A 16 4.78 5.44 -11.69
N PRO A 17 4.48 4.76 -12.82
CA PRO A 17 3.66 5.35 -13.87
C PRO A 17 2.15 5.28 -13.61
N ASN A 18 1.68 4.37 -12.75
CA ASN A 18 0.23 4.08 -12.65
C ASN A 18 -0.38 4.40 -11.28
N PHE A 19 0.42 4.62 -10.24
CA PHE A 19 -0.09 4.79 -8.87
C PHE A 19 0.52 6.00 -8.18
N VAL A 20 -0.24 6.57 -7.24
CA VAL A 20 0.27 7.52 -6.26
C VAL A 20 0.62 6.76 -4.98
N GLU A 21 1.90 6.77 -4.61
CA GLU A 21 2.37 6.09 -3.41
C GLU A 21 2.18 6.96 -2.15
N ALA A 22 1.54 6.40 -1.12
CA ALA A 22 1.47 6.99 0.20
C ALA A 22 1.89 5.96 1.26
N ARG A 23 2.79 6.36 2.17
CA ARG A 23 3.25 5.51 3.29
C ARG A 23 2.79 6.09 4.62
N LEU A 24 2.07 5.30 5.39
CA LEU A 24 1.60 5.65 6.72
C LEU A 24 2.42 4.90 7.77
N HIS A 25 3.36 5.58 8.41
CA HIS A 25 4.14 5.03 9.51
C HIS A 25 3.37 5.17 10.82
N THR A 26 2.92 4.05 11.39
CA THR A 26 2.06 3.99 12.58
C THR A 26 2.84 3.82 13.89
N ASP A 27 4.16 3.95 13.85
CA ASP A 27 5.11 3.84 14.98
C ASP A 27 5.76 5.19 15.34
N GLY A 28 5.35 6.27 14.66
CA GLY A 28 5.83 7.62 14.91
C GLY A 28 5.19 8.31 16.13
N ARG A 29 5.67 9.51 16.44
CA ARG A 29 5.13 10.37 17.52
C ARG A 29 4.30 11.54 17.01
N VAL A 30 4.48 11.95 15.75
CA VAL A 30 3.83 13.12 15.16
C VAL A 30 2.54 12.68 14.49
N ASN A 31 1.42 13.35 14.80
CA ASN A 31 0.09 13.06 14.23
C ASN A 31 -0.37 11.59 14.38
N ILE A 32 0.12 10.89 15.41
CA ILE A 32 -0.03 9.44 15.53
C ILE A 32 -1.49 8.99 15.61
N ASP A 33 -2.34 9.71 16.35
CA ASP A 33 -3.76 9.38 16.47
C ASP A 33 -4.48 9.46 15.12
N ARG A 34 -4.14 10.48 14.31
CA ARG A 34 -4.68 10.64 12.96
C ARG A 34 -4.22 9.52 12.04
N ILE A 35 -2.95 9.14 12.12
CA ILE A 35 -2.37 8.07 11.30
C ILE A 35 -3.00 6.73 11.66
N GLN A 36 -3.20 6.44 12.95
CA GLN A 36 -3.88 5.23 13.40
C GLN A 36 -5.37 5.22 13.02
N GLY A 37 -6.01 6.39 13.00
CA GLY A 37 -7.35 6.55 12.42
C GLY A 37 -7.38 6.14 10.95
N LEU A 38 -6.50 6.72 10.13
CA LEU A 38 -6.36 6.37 8.73
C LEU A 38 -6.02 4.89 8.51
N GLN A 39 -5.19 4.29 9.36
CA GLN A 39 -4.89 2.87 9.29
C GLN A 39 -6.17 2.02 9.46
N ARG A 40 -7.03 2.36 10.44
CA ARG A 40 -8.30 1.67 10.62
C ARG A 40 -9.25 1.90 9.45
N ASP A 41 -9.36 3.14 8.97
CA ASP A 41 -10.30 3.50 7.91
C ASP A 41 -9.90 2.89 6.55
N LEU A 42 -8.61 2.89 6.23
CA LEU A 42 -8.09 2.43 4.94
C LEU A 42 -7.75 0.94 4.92
N ALA A 43 -7.14 0.40 5.98
CA ALA A 43 -6.69 -0.98 6.00
C ALA A 43 -7.59 -1.91 6.84
N GLY A 44 -8.37 -1.37 7.78
CA GLY A 44 -9.20 -2.21 8.67
C GLY A 44 -8.40 -3.12 9.62
N THR A 45 -7.07 -2.97 9.68
CA THR A 45 -6.17 -3.79 10.48
C THR A 45 -5.02 -2.98 11.06
N VAL A 46 -4.47 -3.42 12.19
CA VAL A 46 -3.26 -2.84 12.80
C VAL A 46 -1.96 -3.53 12.36
N ALA A 47 -2.06 -4.55 11.49
CA ALA A 47 -0.91 -5.29 10.99
C ALA A 47 -0.02 -4.40 10.11
N ASN A 48 1.29 -4.60 10.21
CA ASN A 48 2.29 -3.89 9.40
C ASN A 48 3.36 -4.86 8.86
N PRO A 49 3.82 -4.70 7.60
CA PRO A 49 3.23 -3.84 6.58
C PRO A 49 1.90 -4.40 6.06
N TYR A 50 1.01 -3.51 5.63
CA TYR A 50 -0.25 -3.84 4.97
C TYR A 50 -0.48 -2.86 3.83
N TYR A 51 -0.90 -3.37 2.68
CA TYR A 51 -1.04 -2.63 1.44
C TYR A 51 -2.51 -2.54 1.06
N VAL A 52 -2.91 -1.38 0.54
CA VAL A 52 -4.26 -1.12 0.04
C VAL A 52 -4.13 -0.30 -1.23
N VAL A 53 -4.86 -0.70 -2.27
CA VAL A 53 -5.07 0.11 -3.48
C VAL A 53 -6.49 0.66 -3.41
N VAL A 54 -6.62 1.97 -3.59
CA VAL A 54 -7.90 2.67 -3.54
C VAL A 54 -8.11 3.41 -4.86
N ASP A 55 -9.31 3.30 -5.43
CA ASP A 55 -9.74 4.15 -6.53
C ASP A 55 -9.94 5.59 -5.99
N PRO A 56 -9.18 6.59 -6.48
CA PRO A 56 -9.28 7.95 -5.99
C PRO A 56 -10.61 8.64 -6.33
N ALA A 57 -11.35 8.18 -7.35
CA ALA A 57 -12.62 8.78 -7.75
C ALA A 57 -13.78 8.33 -6.87
N THR A 58 -13.79 7.05 -6.48
CA THR A 58 -14.91 6.43 -5.76
C THR A 58 -14.59 6.14 -4.28
N GLY A 59 -13.31 6.04 -3.93
CA GLY A 59 -12.87 5.55 -2.62
C GLY A 59 -12.96 4.03 -2.45
N GLU A 60 -13.27 3.28 -3.51
CA GLU A 60 -13.37 1.83 -3.48
C GLU A 60 -11.99 1.18 -3.31
N ARG A 61 -11.91 0.11 -2.50
CA ARG A 61 -10.68 -0.69 -2.37
C ARG A 61 -10.60 -1.69 -3.53
N LEU A 62 -9.63 -1.48 -4.41
CA LEU A 62 -9.39 -2.35 -5.57
C LEU A 62 -8.53 -3.57 -5.20
N GLY A 63 -7.85 -3.53 -4.05
CA GLY A 63 -7.11 -4.67 -3.52
C GLY A 63 -6.45 -4.37 -2.18
N GLU A 64 -6.25 -5.40 -1.37
CA GLU A 64 -5.56 -5.29 -0.08
C GLU A 64 -4.78 -6.56 0.28
N GLY A 65 -3.77 -6.43 1.14
CA GLY A 65 -3.06 -7.59 1.66
C GLY A 65 -1.86 -7.27 2.55
N PRO A 66 -1.35 -8.27 3.29
CA PRO A 66 -0.16 -8.11 4.12
C PRO A 66 1.11 -8.01 3.26
N TYR A 67 2.28 -8.11 3.89
CA TYR A 67 3.56 -8.23 3.19
C TYR A 67 3.53 -9.21 2.00
N MET A 68 4.12 -8.78 0.87
CA MET A 68 4.29 -9.57 -0.35
C MET A 68 5.73 -9.48 -0.86
N SER A 69 6.20 -10.53 -1.54
CA SER A 69 7.44 -10.47 -2.32
C SER A 69 7.29 -9.49 -3.49
N ALA A 70 8.41 -9.00 -4.04
CA ALA A 70 8.40 -8.08 -5.18
C ALA A 70 7.54 -8.56 -6.36
N GLN A 71 7.65 -9.83 -6.75
CA GLN A 71 6.88 -10.40 -7.85
C GLN A 71 5.37 -10.42 -7.54
N LYS A 72 5.01 -10.84 -6.33
CA LYS A 72 3.60 -10.85 -5.90
C LYS A 72 3.03 -9.45 -5.80
N PHE A 73 3.83 -8.49 -5.33
CA PHE A 73 3.43 -7.09 -5.23
C PHE A 73 3.22 -6.46 -6.62
N ALA A 74 4.10 -6.74 -7.59
CA ALA A 74 3.89 -6.29 -8.97
C ALA A 74 2.61 -6.88 -9.58
N GLN A 75 2.35 -8.18 -9.38
CA GLN A 75 1.09 -8.80 -9.82
C GLN A 75 -0.13 -8.15 -9.15
N PHE A 76 -0.07 -7.92 -7.84
CA PHE A 76 -1.11 -7.23 -7.09
C PHE A 76 -1.44 -5.85 -7.68
N LEU A 77 -0.43 -5.08 -8.10
CA LEU A 77 -0.64 -3.80 -8.77
C LEU A 77 -1.25 -3.95 -10.18
N GLN A 78 -0.91 -5.01 -10.91
CA GLN A 78 -1.50 -5.28 -12.23
C GLN A 78 -2.96 -5.69 -12.13
N ASP A 79 -3.29 -6.54 -11.15
CA ASP A 79 -4.66 -7.01 -10.92
C ASP A 79 -5.58 -5.85 -10.54
N ALA A 80 -5.09 -4.90 -9.74
CA ALA A 80 -5.85 -3.72 -9.31
C ALA A 80 -6.12 -2.69 -10.44
N ARG A 81 -5.59 -2.90 -11.64
CA ARG A 81 -5.83 -2.07 -12.84
C ARG A 81 -6.72 -2.74 -13.89
N SER A 82 -7.02 -4.03 -13.71
CA SER A 82 -7.77 -4.85 -14.68
C SER A 82 -9.27 -4.63 -14.53
#